data_AF-A0A7C3JNF3-F1
#
_entry.id   AF-A0A7C3JNF3-F1
#
_cell.length_a   1.000
_cell.length_b   1.000
_cell.length_c   1.000
_cell.angle_alpha   90.00
_cell.angle_beta   90.00
_cell.angle_gamma   90.00
#
_symmetry.space_group_name_H-M   'P 1'
#
loop_
_entity.id
_entity.type
_entity.pdbx_description
1 polymer ?
#
loop_
_entity_poly.entity_id
_entity_poly.type
_entity_poly.pdbx_seq_one_letter_code
_entity_poly.pdbx_strand_id
1 'polypeptide(L)'
;MRSRQEDVLALRAGETLPGDRIISLRSTGMHAIRLEFIVRLLRSGVKLNTLQVYWDRAKEMMLREEVANEPRRLMLGWRHRVTGEFPDLWLLCYPEDEDIKELVEREIDRMVEQARKDIAG
;
A
#
# COMPACT_ATOMS: atom_id res chain seq x y z
N MET A 1 -22.59 -11.28 7.85
CA MET A 1 -21.51 -10.30 7.62
C MET A 1 -20.52 -10.97 6.67
N ARG A 2 -20.20 -10.40 5.51
CA ARG A 2 -19.22 -11.01 4.59
C ARG A 2 -17.86 -11.10 5.28
N SER A 3 -17.16 -12.21 5.06
CA SER A 3 -15.77 -12.39 5.44
C SER A 3 -14.87 -11.55 4.54
N ARG A 4 -13.63 -11.31 4.99
CA ARG A 4 -12.65 -10.56 4.21
C ARG A 4 -12.35 -11.23 2.85
N GLN A 5 -12.32 -12.55 2.81
CA GLN A 5 -12.11 -13.31 1.57
C GLN A 5 -13.27 -13.13 0.58
N GLU A 6 -14.52 -13.10 1.07
CA GLU A 6 -15.69 -12.85 0.24
C GLU A 6 -15.70 -11.43 -0.32
N ASP A 7 -15.26 -10.44 0.47
CA ASP A 7 -15.12 -9.06 0.02
C ASP A 7 -14.07 -8.93 -1.11
N VAL A 8 -12.93 -9.64 -1.00
CA VAL A 8 -11.90 -9.70 -2.06
C VAL A 8 -12.44 -10.33 -3.34
N LEU A 9 -13.13 -11.47 -3.23
CA LEU A 9 -13.71 -12.16 -4.39
C LEU A 9 -14.73 -11.28 -5.11
N ALA A 10 -15.56 -10.56 -4.35
CA ALA A 10 -16.53 -9.61 -4.88
C ALA A 10 -15.84 -8.47 -5.64
N LEU A 11 -14.80 -7.86 -5.06
CA LEU A 11 -14.02 -6.80 -5.72
C LEU A 11 -13.36 -7.29 -7.01
N ARG A 12 -12.84 -8.52 -7.03
CA ARG A 12 -12.24 -9.14 -8.25
C ARG A 12 -13.29 -9.42 -9.32
N ALA A 13 -14.51 -9.73 -8.93
CA ALA A 13 -15.65 -9.87 -9.85
C ALA A 13 -16.21 -8.53 -10.36
N GLY A 14 -15.68 -7.39 -9.87
CA GLY A 14 -16.19 -6.06 -10.20
C GLY A 14 -17.46 -5.69 -9.46
N GLU A 15 -17.83 -6.42 -8.40
CA GLU A 15 -18.94 -6.06 -7.54
C GLU A 15 -18.62 -4.80 -6.72
N THR A 16 -19.65 -4.00 -6.46
CA THR A 16 -19.54 -2.86 -5.55
C THR A 16 -19.74 -3.33 -4.12
N LEU A 17 -18.86 -2.89 -3.21
CA LEU A 17 -19.02 -3.08 -1.78
C LEU A 17 -19.63 -1.82 -1.13
N PRO A 18 -20.24 -1.95 0.06
CA PRO A 18 -20.63 -0.79 0.86
C PRO A 18 -19.45 0.16 1.12
N GLY A 19 -19.71 1.47 1.11
CA GLY A 19 -18.66 2.49 1.21
C GLY A 19 -17.83 2.43 2.49
N ASP A 20 -18.47 2.10 3.62
CA ASP A 20 -17.81 1.87 4.91
C ASP A 20 -16.84 0.68 4.85
N ARG A 21 -17.19 -0.38 4.11
CA ARG A 21 -16.33 -1.53 3.87
C ARG A 21 -15.14 -1.16 2.99
N ILE A 22 -15.37 -0.39 1.93
CA ILE A 22 -14.30 0.11 1.06
C ILE A 22 -13.31 0.98 1.85
N ILE A 23 -13.80 1.89 2.68
CA ILE A 23 -12.98 2.72 3.56
C ILE A 23 -12.15 1.86 4.52
N SER A 24 -12.80 0.89 5.18
CA SER A 24 -12.14 0.00 6.14
C SER A 24 -11.05 -0.87 5.50
N LEU A 25 -11.35 -1.50 4.36
CA LEU A 25 -10.39 -2.34 3.64
C LEU A 25 -9.20 -1.52 3.17
N ARG A 26 -9.45 -0.35 2.57
CA ARG A 26 -8.40 0.53 2.08
C ARG A 26 -7.49 1.01 3.20
N SER A 27 -8.06 1.47 4.32
CA SER A 27 -7.28 1.88 5.49
C SER A 27 -6.40 0.72 5.98
N THR A 28 -6.96 -0.48 6.05
CA THR A 28 -6.23 -1.68 6.47
C THR A 28 -5.08 -2.01 5.54
N GLY A 29 -5.30 -2.04 4.22
CA GLY A 29 -4.22 -2.30 3.26
C GLY A 29 -3.17 -1.21 3.23
N MET A 30 -3.56 0.06 3.34
CA MET A 30 -2.60 1.18 3.47
C MET A 30 -1.70 1.03 4.70
N HIS A 31 -2.24 0.59 5.83
CA HIS A 31 -1.44 0.32 7.03
C HIS A 31 -0.55 -0.90 6.86
N ALA A 32 -1.07 -1.98 6.28
CA ALA A 32 -0.33 -3.23 6.07
C ALA A 32 0.87 -3.01 5.13
N ILE A 33 0.67 -2.38 3.98
CA ILE A 33 1.72 -2.10 3.00
C ILE A 33 2.80 -1.18 3.60
N ARG A 34 2.38 -0.12 4.31
CA ARG A 34 3.31 0.79 4.96
C ARG A 34 4.17 0.07 6.01
N LEU A 35 3.54 -0.80 6.81
CA LEU A 35 4.24 -1.58 7.83
C LEU A 35 5.25 -2.55 7.19
N GLU A 36 4.84 -3.28 6.16
CA GLU A 36 5.69 -4.22 5.43
C GLU A 36 6.92 -3.51 4.84
N PHE A 37 6.72 -2.34 4.22
CA PHE A 37 7.83 -1.54 3.70
C PHE A 37 8.79 -1.09 4.81
N ILE A 38 8.29 -0.61 5.94
CA ILE A 38 9.12 -0.23 7.10
C ILE A 38 9.94 -1.44 7.58
N VAL A 39 9.31 -2.61 7.74
CA VAL A 39 9.97 -3.83 8.21
C VAL A 39 11.09 -4.24 7.25
N ARG A 40 10.84 -4.25 5.94
CA ARG A 40 11.86 -4.62 4.94
C ARG A 40 13.01 -3.60 4.88
N LEU A 41 12.73 -2.30 4.99
CA LEU A 41 13.78 -1.28 5.09
C LEU A 41 14.68 -1.52 6.31
N LEU A 42 14.10 -1.71 7.50
CA LEU A 42 14.85 -1.98 8.73
C LEU A 42 15.70 -3.25 8.61
N ARG A 43 15.14 -4.34 8.05
CA ARG A 43 15.87 -5.59 7.79
C ARG A 43 17.02 -5.41 6.80
N SER A 44 16.89 -4.49 5.86
CA SER A 44 17.95 -4.17 4.89
C SER A 44 19.07 -3.27 5.45
N GLY A 45 18.98 -2.85 6.72
CA GLY A 45 19.97 -1.99 7.37
C GLY A 45 19.77 -0.49 7.13
N VAL A 46 18.67 -0.09 6.50
CA VAL A 46 18.31 1.32 6.30
C VAL A 46 17.85 1.90 7.63
N LYS A 47 18.58 2.90 8.16
CA LYS A 47 18.12 3.68 9.31
C LYS A 47 17.00 4.62 8.86
N LEU A 48 15.87 4.60 9.55
CA LEU A 48 14.73 5.47 9.26
C LEU A 48 13.97 5.85 10.54
N ASN A 49 13.36 7.03 10.52
CA ASN A 49 12.27 7.38 11.41
C ASN A 49 10.96 6.99 10.72
N THR A 50 10.08 6.23 11.38
CA THR A 50 8.84 5.71 10.76
C THR A 50 7.92 6.79 10.23
N LEU A 51 7.99 8.01 10.78
CA LEU A 51 7.27 9.19 10.28
C LEU A 51 7.75 9.65 8.89
N GLN A 52 8.94 9.22 8.45
CA GLN A 52 9.44 9.48 7.11
C GLN A 52 8.75 8.62 6.06
N VAL A 53 8.12 7.50 6.42
CA VAL A 53 7.32 6.72 5.48
C VAL A 53 5.88 7.19 5.57
N TYR A 54 5.35 7.80 4.51
CA TYR A 54 3.99 8.36 4.49
C TYR A 54 3.35 8.20 3.12
N TRP A 55 2.02 8.14 3.04
CA TRP A 55 1.36 8.23 1.74
C TRP A 55 1.18 9.68 1.33
N ASP A 56 1.25 9.96 0.04
CA ASP A 56 1.13 11.30 -0.48
C ASP A 56 -0.21 11.95 -0.06
N ARG A 57 -0.09 13.02 0.74
CA ARG A 57 -1.20 13.69 1.44
C ARG A 57 -2.25 14.26 0.50
N ALA A 58 -1.89 14.58 -0.73
CA ALA A 58 -2.85 15.09 -1.72
C ALA A 58 -3.99 14.08 -1.97
N LYS A 59 -3.75 12.79 -1.73
CA LYS A 59 -4.73 11.71 -1.94
C LYS A 59 -5.22 11.05 -0.64
N GLU A 60 -4.50 11.17 0.47
CA GLU A 60 -4.86 10.56 1.77
C GLU A 60 -6.14 11.11 2.40
N MET A 61 -6.48 12.39 2.20
CA MET A 61 -7.54 13.04 3.00
C MET A 61 -8.98 12.75 2.54
N MET A 62 -9.16 12.02 1.44
CA MET A 62 -10.50 11.71 0.91
C MET A 62 -10.88 10.28 1.31
N LEU A 63 -11.81 10.17 2.28
CA LEU A 63 -12.56 8.95 2.59
C LEU A 63 -13.43 8.59 1.39
N ARG A 64 -12.83 8.02 0.33
CA ARG A 64 -13.55 7.64 -0.89
C ARG A 64 -14.36 6.37 -0.62
N GLU A 65 -15.66 6.45 -0.80
CA GLU A 65 -16.56 5.30 -0.62
C GLU A 65 -16.54 4.36 -1.83
N GLU A 66 -15.95 4.77 -2.95
CA GLU A 66 -15.86 3.99 -4.18
C GLU A 66 -14.44 3.49 -4.43
N VAL A 67 -14.31 2.42 -5.24
CA VAL A 67 -13.01 1.97 -5.76
C VAL A 67 -12.50 3.01 -6.74
N ALA A 68 -11.32 3.58 -6.46
CA ALA A 68 -10.72 4.60 -7.31
C ALA A 68 -9.81 3.96 -8.38
N ASN A 69 -9.88 4.44 -9.62
CA ASN A 69 -8.92 4.08 -10.67
C ASN A 69 -7.56 4.77 -10.55
N GLU A 70 -7.31 5.48 -9.45
CA GLU A 70 -6.10 6.27 -9.25
C GLU A 70 -5.15 5.59 -8.26
N PRO A 71 -3.87 5.40 -8.61
CA PRO A 71 -2.91 4.84 -7.67
C PRO A 71 -2.58 5.85 -6.56
N ARG A 72 -2.36 5.30 -5.36
CA ARG A 72 -1.85 6.01 -4.20
C ARG A 72 -0.35 5.83 -4.11
N ARG A 73 0.36 6.91 -3.76
CA ARG A 73 1.81 6.90 -3.71
C ARG A 73 2.30 6.80 -2.27
N LEU A 74 3.11 5.79 -1.98
CA LEU A 74 3.85 5.68 -0.72
C LEU A 74 5.24 6.30 -0.92
N MET A 75 5.67 7.14 0.02
CA MET A 75 6.90 7.90 -0.07
C MET A 75 7.81 7.66 1.13
N LEU A 76 9.12 7.73 0.91
CA LEU A 76 10.13 7.88 1.96
C LEU A 76 10.65 9.33 1.96
N GLY A 77 10.25 10.11 2.96
CA GLY A 77 10.32 11.57 2.99
C GLY A 77 11.70 12.22 2.85
N TRP A 78 12.77 11.60 3.35
CA TRP A 78 14.12 12.15 3.18
C TRP A 78 14.72 11.82 1.81
N ARG A 79 14.03 10.97 1.05
CA ARG A 79 14.41 10.50 -0.28
C ARG A 79 13.20 10.55 -1.17
N HIS A 80 12.79 11.76 -1.54
CA HIS A 80 11.64 12.00 -2.43
C HIS A 80 11.69 11.24 -3.77
N ARG A 81 12.79 10.55 -4.09
CA ARG A 81 12.95 9.61 -5.22
C ARG A 81 12.45 8.19 -4.95
N VAL A 82 12.40 7.75 -3.69
CA VAL A 82 11.88 6.43 -3.32
C VAL A 82 10.37 6.54 -3.13
N THR A 83 9.66 6.19 -4.19
CA THR A 83 8.21 6.17 -4.23
C THR A 83 7.71 4.85 -4.80
N GLY A 84 6.58 4.37 -4.30
CA GLY A 84 5.84 3.27 -4.90
C GLY A 84 4.40 3.66 -5.17
N GLU A 85 3.85 3.14 -6.26
CA GLU A 85 2.49 3.43 -6.69
C GLU A 85 1.62 2.19 -6.52
N PHE A 86 0.59 2.33 -5.69
CA PHE A 86 -0.29 1.24 -5.29
C PHE A 86 -1.70 1.54 -5.80
N PRO A 87 -2.17 0.83 -6.84
CA PRO A 87 -3.57 0.89 -7.28
C PRO A 87 -4.53 0.66 -6.12
N ASP A 88 -5.69 1.30 -6.16
CA ASP A 88 -6.67 1.22 -5.06
C ASP A 88 -7.11 -0.22 -4.79
N LEU A 89 -7.28 -1.03 -5.85
CA LEU A 89 -7.59 -2.46 -5.73
C LEU A 89 -6.52 -3.23 -4.94
N TRP A 90 -5.24 -2.86 -5.07
CA TRP A 90 -4.19 -3.50 -4.29
C TRP A 90 -4.35 -3.21 -2.80
N LEU A 91 -4.72 -1.97 -2.46
CA LEU A 91 -4.99 -1.57 -1.07
C LEU A 91 -6.23 -2.27 -0.50
N LEU A 92 -7.24 -2.52 -1.32
CA LEU A 92 -8.48 -3.14 -0.89
C LEU A 92 -8.34 -4.65 -0.66
N CYS A 93 -7.45 -5.31 -1.42
CA CYS A 93 -7.32 -6.76 -1.40
C CYS A 93 -6.06 -7.30 -0.71
N TYR A 94 -5.10 -6.43 -0.35
CA TYR A 94 -3.89 -6.86 0.36
C TYR A 94 -4.15 -7.07 1.86
N PRO A 95 -3.61 -8.13 2.49
CA PRO A 95 -2.76 -9.20 1.92
C PRO A 95 -3.52 -10.48 1.47
N GLU A 96 -4.85 -10.48 1.47
CA GLU A 96 -5.66 -11.70 1.31
C GLU A 96 -5.76 -12.23 -0.13
N ASP A 97 -5.54 -11.39 -1.13
CA ASP A 97 -5.39 -11.79 -2.52
C ASP A 97 -3.90 -12.07 -2.83
N GLU A 98 -3.56 -13.33 -3.09
CA GLU A 98 -2.16 -13.75 -3.30
C GLU A 98 -1.53 -13.14 -4.55
N ASP A 99 -2.30 -12.93 -5.64
CA ASP A 99 -1.77 -12.27 -6.86
C ASP A 99 -1.39 -10.83 -6.54
N ILE A 100 -2.30 -10.10 -5.86
CA ILE A 100 -2.07 -8.72 -5.45
C ILE A 100 -0.95 -8.63 -4.43
N LYS A 101 -0.86 -9.58 -3.51
CA LYS A 101 0.22 -9.66 -2.53
C LYS A 101 1.57 -9.78 -3.20
N GLU A 102 1.72 -10.66 -4.18
CA GLU A 102 2.98 -10.78 -4.93
C GLU A 102 3.35 -9.45 -5.62
N LEU A 103 2.38 -8.77 -6.22
CA LEU A 103 2.59 -7.48 -6.89
C LEU A 103 3.01 -6.37 -5.90
N VAL A 104 2.32 -6.28 -4.77
CA VAL A 104 2.64 -5.35 -3.69
C VAL A 104 4.04 -5.61 -3.14
N GLU A 105 4.37 -6.86 -2.84
CA GLU A 105 5.66 -7.22 -2.26
C GLU A 105 6.80 -6.94 -3.24
N ARG A 106 6.61 -7.21 -4.54
CA ARG A 106 7.57 -6.87 -5.59
C ARG A 106 7.82 -5.36 -5.69
N GLU A 107 6.76 -4.55 -5.58
CA GLU A 107 6.88 -3.10 -5.58
C GLU A 107 7.61 -2.60 -4.33
N ILE A 108 7.31 -3.16 -3.15
CA ILE A 108 8.04 -2.87 -1.91
C ILE A 108 9.52 -3.23 -2.06
N ASP A 109 9.85 -4.40 -2.61
CA ASP A 109 11.25 -4.82 -2.79
C ASP A 109 12.00 -3.87 -3.73
N ARG A 110 11.36 -3.42 -4.81
CA ARG A 110 11.90 -2.38 -5.70
C ARG A 110 12.20 -1.09 -4.94
N MET A 111 11.26 -0.64 -4.08
CA MET A 111 11.45 0.56 -3.26
C MET A 111 12.59 0.41 -2.25
N VAL A 112 12.69 -0.76 -1.59
CA VAL A 112 13.77 -1.06 -0.63
C VAL A 112 15.12 -1.04 -1.33
N GLU A 113 15.24 -1.67 -2.49
CA GLU A 113 16.48 -1.70 -3.26
C GLU A 113 16.89 -0.29 -3.71
N GLN A 114 15.93 0.54 -4.15
CA GLN A 114 16.20 1.95 -4.44
C GLN A 114 16.71 2.70 -3.19
N ALA A 115 16.07 2.49 -2.04
CA ALA A 115 16.51 3.13 -0.80
C ALA A 115 17.91 2.68 -0.36
N ARG A 116 18.31 1.43 -0.63
CA ARG A 116 19.67 0.94 -0.34
C ARG A 116 20.71 1.59 -1.25
N LYS A 117 20.44 1.68 -2.55
CA LYS A 117 21.32 2.34 -3.52
C LYS A 117 21.59 3.79 -3.14
N ASP A 118 20.56 4.50 -2.69
CA ASP A 118 20.66 5.89 -2.23
C ASP A 118 21.47 6.05 -0.91
N ILE A 119 21.85 4.97 -0.20
CA ILE A 119 22.80 5.00 0.95
C ILE A 119 24.23 4.80 0.47
N ALA A 120 24.42 3.97 -0.56
CA ALA A 120 25.73 3.50 -0.99
C ALA A 120 26.46 4.47 -1.94
N GLY A 121 25.73 5.40 -2.56
CA GLY A 121 26.27 6.48 -3.40
C GLY A 121 26.27 7.82 -2.67
#